data_AF-B8X448-F1
#
_entry.id   AF-B8X448-F1
#
_cell.length_a   1.000
_cell.length_b   1.000
_cell.length_c   1.000
_cell.angle_alpha   90.00
_cell.angle_beta   90.00
_cell.angle_gamma   90.00
#
_symmetry.space_group_name_H-M   'P 1'
#
loop_
_entity.id
_entity.type
_entity.pdbx_description
1 polymer ?
#
loop_
_entity_poly.entity_id
_entity_poly.type
_entity_poly.pdbx_seq_one_letter_code
_entity_poly.pdbx_strand_id
1 'polypeptide(L)'
;MPFTLSAVENHIFNKEKQLGLGATHYPFFQDVIKRYGYVGQVRDSSLKEVQNEINISFKKLDEQGTPLNQYFRAEKGFDHGNYDVEYILALGYLNCYHLSEEENLDSLWGIVNPDITDTVSKERLLTVIKMILYYAVEVPQEIITLDTEIDASVRDYIAKVHSQSRQTLATFEQTLPEQVSREQLKDILPYEKWSSAFRIRAHLAPELAKA
;
A
#
# COMPACT_ATOMS: atom_id res chain seq x y z
N MET A 1 0.90 14.69 -18.00
CA MET A 1 0.73 15.94 -17.24
C MET A 1 1.13 15.69 -15.79
N PRO A 2 1.84 16.61 -15.12
CA PRO A 2 2.11 16.47 -13.69
C PRO A 2 0.78 16.40 -12.93
N PHE A 3 0.65 15.42 -12.05
CA PHE A 3 -0.53 15.26 -11.21
C PHE A 3 -0.43 16.25 -10.05
N THR A 4 -1.22 17.32 -10.07
CA THR A 4 -1.25 18.30 -8.97
C THR A 4 -2.18 17.81 -7.86
N LEU A 5 -1.62 17.51 -6.70
CA LEU A 5 -2.37 17.09 -5.52
C LEU A 5 -3.07 18.31 -4.90
N SER A 6 -4.32 18.12 -4.46
CA SER A 6 -5.02 19.10 -3.62
C SER A 6 -4.31 19.30 -2.28
N ALA A 7 -4.65 20.38 -1.56
CA ALA A 7 -4.08 20.62 -0.23
C ALA A 7 -4.40 19.47 0.75
N VAL A 8 -5.60 18.90 0.67
CA VAL A 8 -6.04 17.80 1.55
C VAL A 8 -5.25 16.51 1.27
N GLU A 9 -5.05 16.15 0.00
CA GLU A 9 -4.28 14.95 -0.36
C GLU A 9 -2.79 15.14 -0.06
N ASN A 10 -2.24 16.33 -0.29
CA ASN A 10 -0.85 16.64 0.10
C ASN A 10 -0.61 16.43 1.59
N HIS A 11 -1.60 16.70 2.46
CA HIS A 11 -1.46 16.46 3.89
C HIS A 11 -1.20 14.97 4.18
N ILE A 12 -2.02 14.08 3.62
CA ILE A 12 -1.91 12.63 3.81
C ILE A 12 -0.62 12.12 3.19
N PHE A 13 -0.34 12.52 1.95
CA PHE A 13 0.86 12.12 1.22
C PHE A 13 2.16 12.55 1.94
N ASN A 14 2.16 13.71 2.61
CA ASN A 14 3.32 14.14 3.39
C ASN A 14 3.56 13.28 4.64
N LYS A 15 2.52 12.68 5.24
CA LYS A 15 2.70 11.67 6.29
C LYS A 15 3.28 10.38 5.70
N GLU A 16 2.82 9.96 4.52
CA GLU A 16 3.34 8.77 3.83
C GLU A 16 4.83 8.91 3.45
N LYS A 17 5.25 10.10 3.01
CA LYS A 17 6.68 10.36 2.74
C LYS A 17 7.59 10.16 3.95
N GLN A 18 7.07 10.27 5.16
CA GLN A 18 7.87 10.08 6.38
C GLN A 18 8.26 8.63 6.63
N LEU A 19 7.67 7.68 5.89
CA LEU A 19 8.09 6.28 5.90
C LEU A 19 9.50 6.10 5.34
N GLY A 20 9.95 7.00 4.44
CA GLY A 20 11.28 6.91 3.81
C GLY A 20 11.37 5.93 2.63
N LEU A 21 10.36 5.07 2.43
CA LEU A 21 10.35 4.04 1.38
C LEU A 21 10.41 4.60 -0.04
N GLY A 22 10.03 5.87 -0.25
CA GLY A 22 10.08 6.52 -1.58
C GLY A 22 11.49 6.67 -2.16
N ALA A 23 12.54 6.45 -1.37
CA ALA A 23 13.93 6.40 -1.85
C ALA A 23 14.42 4.97 -2.16
N THR A 24 13.57 3.96 -2.02
CA THR A 24 13.88 2.54 -2.22
C THR A 24 13.21 2.04 -3.50
N HIS A 25 13.97 1.29 -4.31
CA HIS A 25 13.45 0.62 -5.51
C HIS A 25 12.62 -0.60 -5.09
N TYR A 26 11.40 -0.75 -5.60
CA TYR A 26 10.50 -1.79 -5.10
C TYR A 26 11.02 -3.23 -5.29
N PRO A 27 11.52 -3.66 -6.46
CA PRO A 27 12.12 -4.99 -6.62
C PRO A 27 13.22 -5.29 -5.59
N PHE A 28 14.10 -4.32 -5.32
CA PHE A 28 15.11 -4.47 -4.27
C PHE A 28 14.50 -4.61 -2.87
N PHE A 29 13.50 -3.77 -2.54
CA PHE A 29 12.74 -3.89 -1.29
C PHE A 29 12.11 -5.29 -1.15
N GLN A 30 11.45 -5.78 -2.20
CA GLN A 30 10.80 -7.07 -2.22
C GLN A 30 11.78 -8.22 -1.96
N ASP A 31 12.95 -8.20 -2.61
CA ASP A 31 13.98 -9.23 -2.43
C ASP A 31 14.51 -9.25 -0.99
N VAL A 32 14.74 -8.08 -0.40
CA VAL A 32 15.21 -7.93 0.98
C VAL A 32 14.18 -8.48 1.97
N ILE A 33 12.89 -8.14 1.81
CA ILE A 33 11.82 -8.64 2.68
C ILE A 33 11.63 -10.15 2.51
N LYS A 34 11.59 -10.65 1.26
CA LYS A 34 11.41 -12.08 0.96
C LYS A 34 12.55 -12.93 1.51
N ARG A 35 13.79 -12.42 1.56
CA ARG A 35 14.94 -13.12 2.18
C ARG A 35 14.62 -13.64 3.58
N TYR A 36 13.88 -12.88 4.37
CA TYR A 36 13.49 -13.26 5.73
C TYR A 36 12.18 -14.05 5.77
N GLY A 37 11.23 -13.75 4.87
CA GLY A 37 9.98 -14.51 4.73
C GLY A 37 10.20 -15.97 4.34
N TYR A 38 11.24 -16.28 3.56
CA TYR A 38 11.59 -17.66 3.21
C TYR A 38 12.27 -18.44 4.36
N VAL A 39 12.88 -17.73 5.31
CA VAL A 39 13.67 -18.33 6.41
C VAL A 39 12.86 -18.40 7.72
N GLY A 40 11.77 -17.64 7.83
CA GLY A 40 10.88 -17.67 8.99
C GLY A 40 9.94 -16.47 9.05
N GLN A 41 9.59 -16.07 10.28
CA GLN A 41 8.74 -14.91 10.53
C GLN A 41 9.57 -13.63 10.43
N VAL A 42 9.08 -12.62 9.71
CA VAL A 42 9.66 -11.27 9.73
C VAL A 42 9.34 -10.64 11.07
N ARG A 43 10.37 -10.28 11.84
CA ARG A 43 10.23 -9.64 13.16
C ARG A 43 10.96 -8.32 13.21
N ASP A 44 10.79 -7.58 14.30
CA ASP A 44 11.56 -6.36 14.59
C ASP A 44 13.07 -6.56 14.40
N SER A 45 13.62 -7.70 14.84
CA SER A 45 15.04 -8.03 14.65
C SER A 45 15.43 -8.11 13.17
N SER A 46 14.58 -8.73 12.34
CA SER A 46 14.78 -8.84 10.89
C SER A 46 14.79 -7.46 10.24
N LEU A 47 13.79 -6.62 10.53
CA LEU A 47 13.71 -5.27 9.99
C LEU A 47 14.87 -4.38 10.45
N LYS A 48 15.34 -4.56 11.68
CA LYS A 48 16.49 -3.82 12.22
C LYS A 48 17.79 -4.16 11.48
N GLU A 49 17.98 -5.41 11.07
CA GLU A 49 19.14 -5.85 10.29
C GLU A 49 19.17 -5.19 8.90
N VAL A 50 18.02 -5.09 8.24
CA VAL A 50 17.92 -4.56 6.86
C VAL A 50 17.55 -3.09 6.78
N GLN A 51 17.45 -2.37 7.90
CA GLN A 51 16.86 -1.03 7.94
C GLN A 51 17.52 -0.04 6.96
N ASN A 52 18.83 -0.17 6.75
CA ASN A 52 19.59 0.68 5.81
C ASN A 52 19.33 0.29 4.35
N GLU A 53 19.03 -0.98 4.07
CA GLU A 53 18.72 -1.48 2.72
C GLU A 53 17.34 -0.99 2.27
N ILE A 54 16.35 -1.03 3.17
CA ILE A 54 14.97 -0.60 2.86
C ILE A 54 14.68 0.86 3.22
N ASN A 55 15.70 1.62 3.65
CA ASN A 55 15.62 3.03 4.03
C ASN A 55 14.55 3.35 5.10
N ILE A 56 14.50 2.53 6.15
CA ILE A 56 13.65 2.79 7.32
C ILE A 56 14.50 3.16 8.54
N SER A 57 13.96 3.99 9.43
CA SER A 57 14.60 4.31 10.70
C SER A 57 14.00 3.46 11.81
N PHE A 58 14.74 2.47 12.31
CA PHE A 58 14.23 1.60 13.37
C PHE A 58 13.89 2.38 14.65
N LYS A 59 14.63 3.46 14.94
CA LYS A 59 14.31 4.38 16.04
C LYS A 59 12.90 4.97 15.90
N LYS A 60 12.50 5.40 14.69
CA LYS A 60 11.14 5.91 14.43
C LYS A 60 10.11 4.79 14.49
N LEU A 61 10.45 3.59 14.02
CA LEU A 61 9.57 2.42 14.07
C LEU A 61 9.21 2.03 15.52
N ASP A 62 10.15 2.15 16.45
CA ASP A 62 9.93 1.90 17.88
C ASP A 62 9.19 3.04 18.59
N GLU A 63 9.24 4.25 18.04
CA GLU A 63 8.57 5.43 18.60
C GLU A 63 7.08 5.42 18.26
N GLN A 64 6.25 5.22 19.30
CA GLN A 64 4.79 5.19 19.15
C GLN A 64 4.26 6.51 18.58
N GLY A 65 3.29 6.40 17.68
CA GLY A 65 2.61 7.56 17.09
C GLY A 65 3.36 8.21 15.93
N THR A 66 4.57 7.75 15.57
CA THR A 66 5.18 8.16 14.30
C THR A 66 4.44 7.51 13.12
N PRO A 67 4.38 8.15 11.95
CA PRO A 67 3.78 7.53 10.77
C PRO A 67 4.44 6.19 10.42
N LEU A 68 5.76 6.06 10.56
CA LEU A 68 6.45 4.80 10.29
C LEU A 68 5.95 3.68 11.21
N ASN A 69 5.81 3.96 12.51
CA ASN A 69 5.25 3.02 13.48
C ASN A 69 3.80 2.64 13.13
N GLN A 70 2.95 3.63 12.85
CA GLN A 70 1.53 3.41 12.58
C GLN A 70 1.29 2.58 11.30
N TYR A 71 2.09 2.79 10.24
CA TYR A 71 1.95 2.00 9.02
C TYR A 71 2.52 0.58 9.16
N PHE A 72 3.74 0.43 9.69
CA PHE A 72 4.36 -0.89 9.80
C PHE A 72 3.68 -1.78 10.85
N ARG A 73 3.21 -1.19 11.96
CA ARG A 73 2.54 -1.92 13.05
C ARG A 73 1.01 -1.84 12.98
N ALA A 74 0.47 -1.62 11.78
CA ALA A 74 -0.96 -1.65 11.55
C ALA A 74 -1.50 -3.08 11.76
N GLU A 75 -2.66 -3.20 12.42
CA GLU A 75 -3.18 -4.46 13.00
C GLU A 75 -3.23 -5.64 12.01
N LYS A 76 -3.58 -5.40 10.73
CA LYS A 76 -3.67 -6.50 9.75
C LYS A 76 -2.31 -6.99 9.27
N GLY A 77 -1.28 -6.15 9.33
CA GLY A 77 0.07 -6.46 8.85
C GLY A 77 1.07 -6.81 9.96
N PHE A 78 0.69 -6.66 11.23
CA PHE A 78 1.55 -6.91 12.37
C PHE A 78 0.78 -7.50 13.54
N ASP A 79 1.20 -8.70 13.97
CA ASP A 79 0.58 -9.41 15.09
C ASP A 79 1.63 -10.02 16.03
N HIS A 80 1.50 -9.76 17.32
CA HIS A 80 2.36 -10.29 18.39
C HIS A 80 3.88 -10.25 18.09
N GLY A 81 4.38 -9.16 17.49
CA GLY A 81 5.81 -9.01 17.17
C GLY A 81 6.24 -9.61 15.84
N ASN A 82 5.31 -10.12 15.04
CA ASN A 82 5.55 -10.68 13.72
C ASN A 82 4.85 -9.84 12.66
N TYR A 83 5.55 -9.60 11.56
CA TYR A 83 5.00 -8.93 10.40
C TYR A 83 4.52 -9.96 9.39
N ASP A 84 3.36 -9.69 8.79
CA ASP A 84 2.89 -10.42 7.63
C ASP A 84 3.64 -9.93 6.38
N VAL A 85 4.26 -10.88 5.68
CA VAL A 85 5.10 -10.59 4.52
C VAL A 85 4.29 -9.98 3.39
N GLU A 86 3.08 -10.48 3.10
CA GLU A 86 2.27 -9.97 2.00
C GLU A 86 1.81 -8.54 2.26
N TYR A 87 1.47 -8.23 3.51
CA TYR A 87 1.15 -6.86 3.91
C TYR A 87 2.37 -5.93 3.80
N ILE A 88 3.57 -6.34 4.25
CA ILE A 88 4.78 -5.53 4.04
C ILE A 88 5.03 -5.30 2.54
N LEU A 89 4.87 -6.33 1.70
CA LEU A 89 5.05 -6.19 0.26
C LEU A 89 4.03 -5.24 -0.36
N ALA A 90 2.76 -5.29 0.06
CA ALA A 90 1.75 -4.33 -0.36
C ALA A 90 2.08 -2.89 0.08
N LEU A 91 2.56 -2.71 1.32
CA LEU A 91 3.04 -1.42 1.82
C LEU A 91 4.21 -0.88 0.99
N GLY A 92 5.19 -1.75 0.70
CA GLY A 92 6.33 -1.44 -0.16
C GLY A 92 5.89 -1.06 -1.56
N TYR A 93 4.98 -1.83 -2.16
CA TYR A 93 4.49 -1.62 -3.53
C TYR A 93 3.90 -0.22 -3.71
N LEU A 94 3.18 0.28 -2.70
CA LEU A 94 2.55 1.59 -2.73
C LEU A 94 3.49 2.78 -2.45
N ASN A 95 4.62 2.54 -1.78
CA ASN A 95 5.46 3.60 -1.23
C ASN A 95 6.90 3.63 -1.78
N CYS A 96 7.37 2.53 -2.37
CA CYS A 96 8.64 2.47 -3.09
C CYS A 96 8.48 3.04 -4.51
N TYR A 97 9.60 3.40 -5.15
CA TYR A 97 9.56 3.78 -6.55
C TYR A 97 9.67 2.57 -7.48
N HIS A 98 9.01 2.69 -8.64
CA HIS A 98 9.09 1.77 -9.77
C HIS A 98 9.69 2.51 -10.96
N LEU A 99 10.58 1.88 -11.71
CA LEU A 99 11.29 2.47 -12.84
C LEU A 99 10.40 2.61 -14.08
N SER A 100 9.36 1.80 -14.19
CA SER A 100 8.43 1.82 -15.32
C SER A 100 7.04 1.31 -14.94
N GLU A 101 6.06 1.54 -15.81
CA GLU A 101 4.74 0.93 -15.73
C GLU A 101 4.80 -0.60 -15.78
N GLU A 102 5.65 -1.16 -16.64
CA GLU A 102 5.81 -2.61 -16.79
C GLU A 102 6.39 -3.23 -15.52
N GLU A 103 7.41 -2.61 -14.93
CA GLU A 103 7.98 -3.07 -13.66
C GLU A 103 6.96 -2.98 -12.52
N ASN A 104 6.11 -1.96 -12.50
CA ASN A 104 5.03 -1.87 -11.52
C ASN A 104 4.00 -3.00 -11.70
N LEU A 105 3.63 -3.33 -12.94
CA LEU A 105 2.75 -4.45 -13.24
C LEU A 105 3.38 -5.80 -12.83
N ASP A 106 4.66 -6.01 -13.13
CA ASP A 106 5.40 -7.21 -12.70
C ASP A 106 5.47 -7.33 -11.18
N SER A 107 5.71 -6.21 -10.52
CA SER A 107 5.75 -6.10 -9.06
C SER A 107 4.41 -6.46 -8.42
N LEU A 108 3.31 -5.95 -8.97
CA LEU A 108 1.95 -6.27 -8.54
C LEU A 108 1.62 -7.73 -8.82
N TRP A 109 1.95 -8.23 -10.01
CA TRP A 109 1.75 -9.63 -10.37
C TRP A 109 2.52 -10.56 -9.44
N GLY A 110 3.75 -10.22 -9.05
CA GLY A 110 4.55 -11.01 -8.10
C GLY A 110 4.03 -11.00 -6.66
N ILE A 111 3.14 -10.06 -6.30
CA ILE A 111 2.36 -10.12 -5.04
C ILE A 111 1.14 -11.01 -5.25
N VAL A 112 0.39 -10.79 -6.33
CA VAL A 112 -0.84 -11.52 -6.65
C VAL A 112 -0.60 -13.01 -6.88
N ASN A 113 0.50 -13.36 -7.54
CA ASN A 113 0.86 -14.68 -8.00
C ASN A 113 2.22 -15.14 -7.43
N PRO A 114 2.29 -15.46 -6.12
CA PRO A 114 3.54 -15.89 -5.49
C PRO A 114 4.03 -17.24 -6.01
N ASP A 115 3.14 -18.09 -6.52
CA ASP A 115 3.43 -19.46 -6.99
C ASP A 115 3.83 -19.52 -8.48
N ILE A 116 3.84 -18.37 -9.18
CA ILE A 116 4.27 -18.23 -10.58
C ILE A 116 3.45 -19.15 -11.51
N THR A 117 2.13 -19.06 -11.43
CA THR A 117 1.19 -19.74 -12.34
C THR A 117 0.78 -18.85 -13.52
N ASP A 118 0.11 -19.40 -14.54
CA ASP A 118 -0.39 -18.58 -15.67
C ASP A 118 -1.57 -17.69 -15.26
N THR A 119 -2.38 -18.15 -14.32
CA THR A 119 -3.56 -17.42 -13.80
C THR A 119 -3.66 -17.52 -12.29
N VAL A 120 -4.37 -16.56 -11.68
CA VAL A 120 -4.73 -16.58 -10.26
C VAL A 120 -6.24 -16.61 -10.08
N SER A 121 -6.69 -17.14 -8.94
CA SER A 121 -8.11 -17.10 -8.59
C SER A 121 -8.59 -15.69 -8.27
N LYS A 122 -9.89 -15.45 -8.50
CA LYS A 122 -10.60 -14.25 -8.05
C LYS A 122 -10.37 -13.93 -6.57
N GLU A 123 -10.45 -14.94 -5.72
CA GLU A 123 -10.27 -14.81 -4.26
C GLU A 123 -8.88 -14.31 -3.89
N ARG A 124 -7.84 -14.80 -4.60
CA ARG A 124 -6.47 -14.34 -4.41
C ARG A 124 -6.32 -12.88 -4.81
N LEU A 125 -6.82 -12.50 -5.98
CA LEU A 125 -6.77 -11.11 -6.43
C LEU A 125 -7.52 -10.17 -5.47
N LEU A 126 -8.71 -10.57 -5.00
CA LEU A 126 -9.48 -9.80 -4.02
C LEU A 126 -8.73 -9.62 -2.70
N THR A 127 -8.02 -10.65 -2.24
CA THR A 127 -7.17 -10.57 -1.04
C THR A 127 -6.09 -9.49 -1.21
N VAL A 128 -5.40 -9.46 -2.34
CA VAL A 128 -4.36 -8.44 -2.60
C VAL A 128 -4.97 -7.05 -2.77
N ILE A 129 -6.12 -6.91 -3.44
CA ILE A 129 -6.84 -5.63 -3.53
C ILE A 129 -7.21 -5.13 -2.13
N LYS A 130 -7.67 -6.01 -1.23
CA LYS A 130 -7.96 -5.67 0.17
C LYS A 130 -6.72 -5.18 0.91
N MET A 131 -5.56 -5.82 0.73
CA MET A 131 -4.29 -5.36 1.33
C MET A 131 -3.84 -3.99 0.80
N ILE A 132 -3.97 -3.78 -0.51
CA ILE A 132 -3.65 -2.49 -1.14
C ILE A 132 -4.57 -1.38 -0.62
N LEU A 133 -5.88 -1.63 -0.56
CA LEU A 133 -6.85 -0.67 -0.01
C LEU A 133 -6.64 -0.44 1.48
N TYR A 134 -6.20 -1.45 2.24
CA TYR A 134 -5.89 -1.30 3.65
C TYR A 134 -4.82 -0.20 3.86
N TYR A 135 -3.69 -0.29 3.16
CA TYR A 135 -2.63 0.71 3.30
C TYR A 135 -2.93 2.03 2.58
N ALA A 136 -3.66 2.01 1.48
CA ALA A 136 -3.98 3.23 0.74
C ALA A 136 -5.11 4.05 1.39
N VAL A 137 -5.96 3.42 2.22
CA VAL A 137 -7.21 4.02 2.70
C VAL A 137 -7.44 3.82 4.20
N GLU A 138 -7.48 2.57 4.67
CA GLU A 138 -7.85 2.28 6.08
C GLU A 138 -6.80 2.81 7.06
N VAL A 139 -5.52 2.51 6.85
CA VAL A 139 -4.42 3.00 7.70
C VAL A 139 -4.35 4.54 7.74
N PRO A 140 -4.36 5.27 6.60
CA PRO A 140 -4.46 6.72 6.62
C PRO A 140 -5.68 7.23 7.40
N GLN A 141 -6.85 6.59 7.26
CA GLN A 141 -8.05 6.98 7.99
C GLN A 141 -7.88 6.80 9.51
N GLU A 142 -7.33 5.69 9.97
CA GLU A 142 -7.04 5.44 11.38
C GLU A 142 -6.13 6.53 11.94
N ILE A 143 -5.03 6.84 11.24
CA ILE A 143 -4.08 7.88 11.62
C ILE A 143 -4.75 9.26 11.71
N ILE A 144 -5.53 9.64 10.70
CA ILE A 144 -6.24 10.92 10.65
C ILE A 144 -7.35 11.01 11.71
N THR A 145 -7.99 9.89 12.04
CA THR A 145 -9.04 9.85 13.06
C THR A 145 -8.48 10.13 14.45
N LEU A 146 -7.28 9.59 14.73
CA LEU A 146 -6.57 9.77 16.00
C LEU A 146 -5.91 11.16 16.15
N ASP A 147 -5.65 11.85 15.04
CA ASP A 147 -5.05 13.19 15.04
C ASP A 147 -6.11 14.24 15.45
N THR A 148 -6.04 14.81 16.65
CA THR A 148 -7.06 15.75 17.16
C THR A 148 -6.99 17.14 16.52
N GLU A 149 -5.85 17.51 15.93
CA GLU A 149 -5.60 18.85 15.39
C GLU A 149 -5.85 18.94 13.87
N ILE A 150 -6.25 17.83 13.25
CA ILE A 150 -6.45 17.77 11.80
C ILE A 150 -7.65 18.60 11.33
N ASP A 151 -7.46 19.26 10.19
CA ASP A 151 -8.50 20.03 9.50
C ASP A 151 -9.70 19.15 9.11
N ALA A 152 -10.91 19.68 9.30
CA ALA A 152 -12.16 18.98 8.99
C ALA A 152 -12.23 18.53 7.52
N SER A 153 -11.70 19.31 6.59
CA SER A 153 -11.67 18.97 5.16
C SER A 153 -10.85 17.72 4.87
N VAL A 154 -9.77 17.47 5.62
CA VAL A 154 -8.97 16.24 5.48
C VAL A 154 -9.73 15.04 6.03
N ARG A 155 -10.44 15.21 7.16
CA ARG A 155 -11.30 14.16 7.73
C ARG A 155 -12.44 13.77 6.77
N ASP A 156 -13.12 14.77 6.21
CA ASP A 156 -14.22 14.56 5.28
C ASP A 156 -13.73 13.87 4.00
N TYR A 157 -12.56 14.30 3.49
CA TYR A 157 -11.92 13.67 2.35
C TYR A 157 -11.63 12.19 2.59
N ILE A 158 -10.93 11.84 3.68
CA ILE A 158 -10.55 10.44 3.93
C ILE A 158 -11.77 9.56 4.23
N ALA A 159 -12.78 10.10 4.91
CA ALA A 159 -14.05 9.40 5.14
C ALA A 159 -14.77 9.09 3.82
N LYS A 160 -14.76 10.03 2.86
CA LYS A 160 -15.32 9.80 1.52
C LYS A 160 -14.54 8.74 0.76
N VAL A 161 -13.21 8.82 0.74
CA VAL A 161 -12.33 7.83 0.11
C VAL A 161 -12.61 6.43 0.66
N HIS A 162 -12.75 6.29 1.98
CA HIS A 162 -13.07 5.02 2.62
C HIS A 162 -14.47 4.49 2.29
N SER A 163 -15.48 5.36 2.15
CA SER A 163 -16.80 4.94 1.66
C SER A 163 -16.72 4.42 0.22
N GLN A 164 -15.97 5.13 -0.64
CA GLN A 164 -15.78 4.75 -2.05
C GLN A 164 -14.96 3.45 -2.20
N SER A 165 -13.94 3.22 -1.38
CA SER A 165 -13.14 1.99 -1.43
C SER A 165 -14.00 0.74 -1.19
N ARG A 166 -14.98 0.81 -0.27
CA ARG A 166 -15.93 -0.28 -0.01
C ARG A 166 -16.84 -0.56 -1.21
N GLN A 167 -17.31 0.49 -1.89
CA GLN A 167 -18.12 0.36 -3.12
C GLN A 167 -17.30 -0.25 -4.26
N THR A 168 -16.05 0.20 -4.43
CA THR A 168 -15.11 -0.36 -5.41
C THR A 168 -14.84 -1.83 -5.14
N LEU A 169 -14.61 -2.21 -3.88
CA LEU A 169 -14.37 -3.60 -3.50
C LEU A 169 -15.60 -4.49 -3.77
N ALA A 170 -16.80 -4.04 -3.40
CA ALA A 170 -18.04 -4.75 -3.72
C ALA A 170 -18.24 -4.92 -5.23
N THR A 171 -17.83 -3.92 -6.03
CA THR A 171 -17.84 -4.02 -7.49
C THR A 171 -16.89 -5.11 -7.97
N PHE A 172 -15.65 -5.15 -7.49
CA PHE A 172 -14.70 -6.22 -7.84
C PHE A 172 -15.22 -7.61 -7.45
N GLU A 173 -15.84 -7.75 -6.27
CA GLU A 173 -16.43 -9.00 -5.83
C GLU A 173 -17.52 -9.51 -6.79
N GLN A 174 -18.21 -8.60 -7.50
CA GLN A 174 -19.25 -8.96 -8.47
C GLN A 174 -18.72 -9.14 -9.90
N THR A 175 -17.72 -8.36 -10.31
CA THR A 175 -17.34 -8.25 -11.74
C THR A 175 -16.05 -8.97 -12.11
N LEU A 176 -15.18 -9.30 -11.15
CA LEU A 176 -13.95 -10.01 -11.46
C LEU A 176 -14.24 -11.42 -12.00
N PRO A 177 -13.51 -11.87 -13.03
CA PRO A 177 -13.61 -13.24 -13.52
C PRO A 177 -13.02 -14.21 -12.48
N GLU A 178 -13.44 -15.47 -12.53
CA GLU A 178 -12.98 -16.52 -11.60
C GLU A 178 -11.48 -16.78 -11.66
N GLN A 179 -10.88 -16.55 -12.83
CA GLN A 179 -9.44 -16.65 -13.08
C GLN A 179 -8.97 -15.39 -13.80
N VAL A 180 -7.81 -14.87 -13.40
CA VAL A 180 -7.22 -13.64 -13.93
C VAL A 180 -5.79 -13.94 -14.39
N SER A 181 -5.47 -13.61 -15.64
CA SER A 181 -4.10 -13.62 -16.16
C SER A 181 -3.37 -12.30 -15.88
N ARG A 182 -2.05 -12.29 -16.09
CA ARG A 182 -1.23 -11.08 -15.97
C ARG A 182 -1.69 -9.96 -16.92
N GLU A 183 -2.07 -10.30 -18.14
CA GLU A 183 -2.55 -9.35 -19.15
C GLU A 183 -3.86 -8.70 -18.70
N GLN A 184 -4.78 -9.50 -18.16
CA GLN A 184 -6.05 -8.99 -17.64
C GLN A 184 -5.86 -8.12 -16.39
N LEU A 185 -4.84 -8.40 -15.57
CA LEU A 185 -4.53 -7.61 -14.37
C LEU A 185 -4.28 -6.14 -14.73
N LYS A 186 -3.61 -5.86 -15.85
CA LYS A 186 -3.34 -4.49 -16.32
C LYS A 186 -4.63 -3.68 -16.51
N ASP A 187 -5.68 -4.32 -17.04
CA ASP A 187 -6.96 -3.66 -17.29
C ASP A 187 -7.79 -3.52 -16.01
N ILE A 188 -7.68 -4.48 -15.10
CA ILE A 188 -8.39 -4.50 -13.81
C ILE A 188 -7.80 -3.44 -12.86
N LEU A 189 -6.47 -3.41 -12.73
CA LEU A 189 -5.71 -2.55 -11.82
C LEU A 189 -4.71 -1.70 -12.63
N PRO A 190 -5.18 -0.75 -13.45
CA PRO A 190 -4.30 0.03 -14.31
C PRO A 190 -3.35 0.92 -13.51
N TYR A 191 -2.13 1.04 -14.03
CA TYR A 191 -1.01 1.74 -13.40
C TYR A 191 -1.35 3.17 -12.96
N GLU A 192 -2.08 3.93 -13.77
CA GLU A 192 -2.38 5.33 -13.49
C GLU A 192 -3.21 5.52 -12.21
N LYS A 193 -3.92 4.46 -11.79
CA LYS A 193 -4.83 4.44 -10.65
C LYS A 193 -4.27 3.64 -9.47
N TRP A 194 -3.53 2.55 -9.72
CA TRP A 194 -3.18 1.56 -8.69
C TRP A 194 -1.70 1.46 -8.34
N SER A 195 -0.84 2.34 -8.89
CA SER A 195 0.62 2.28 -8.66
C SER A 195 1.11 2.92 -7.37
N SER A 196 0.26 3.68 -6.65
CA SER A 196 0.64 4.30 -5.37
C SER A 196 -0.60 4.68 -4.56
N ALA A 197 -0.43 4.87 -3.25
CA ALA A 197 -1.52 5.16 -2.33
C ALA A 197 -2.31 6.43 -2.73
N PHE A 198 -1.62 7.53 -3.03
CA PHE A 198 -2.26 8.78 -3.45
C PHE A 198 -3.05 8.64 -4.76
N ARG A 199 -2.57 7.84 -5.72
CA ARG A 199 -3.28 7.61 -6.99
C ARG A 199 -4.56 6.83 -6.77
N ILE A 200 -4.54 5.86 -5.86
CA ILE A 200 -5.72 5.07 -5.48
C ILE A 200 -6.75 6.01 -4.86
N ARG A 201 -6.37 6.81 -3.85
CA ARG A 201 -7.30 7.75 -3.22
C ARG A 201 -7.83 8.79 -4.20
N ALA A 202 -7.00 9.28 -5.10
CA ALA A 202 -7.42 10.21 -6.14
C ALA A 202 -8.30 9.57 -7.21
N HIS A 203 -8.18 8.27 -7.45
CA HIS A 203 -9.12 7.54 -8.30
C HIS A 203 -10.48 7.35 -7.61
N LEU A 204 -10.48 7.07 -6.32
CA LEU A 204 -11.69 6.84 -5.51
C LEU A 204 -12.50 8.12 -5.26
N ALA A 205 -11.84 9.28 -5.08
CA ALA A 205 -12.48 10.58 -4.87
C ALA A 205 -11.81 11.70 -5.69
N PRO A 206 -11.94 11.68 -7.03
CA PRO A 206 -11.18 12.54 -7.94
C PRO A 206 -11.45 14.03 -7.78
N GLU A 207 -12.68 14.41 -7.42
CA GLU A 207 -13.12 15.79 -7.26
C GLU A 207 -12.51 16.52 -6.05
N LEU A 208 -11.99 15.78 -5.06
CA LEU A 208 -11.36 16.34 -3.87
C LEU A 208 -9.82 16.18 -3.87
N ALA A 209 -9.30 15.30 -4.73
CA ALA A 209 -7.88 14.97 -4.77
C ALA A 209 -7.05 15.84 -5.73
N LYS A 210 -7.70 16.52 -6.69
CA LYS A 210 -7.05 17.34 -7.71
C LYS A 210 -7.25 18.83 -7.42
N ALA A 211 -6.16 19.60 -7.52
CA ALA A 211 -6.18 21.06 -7.49
C ALA A 211 -6.54 21.64 -8.86
#